data_AF-A0A8J3VU64-F1
#
_entry.id   AF-A0A8J3VU64-F1
#
_cell.length_a   1.000
_cell.length_b   1.000
_cell.length_c   1.000
_cell.angle_alpha   90.00
_cell.angle_beta   90.00
_cell.angle_gamma   90.00
#
_symmetry.space_group_name_H-M   'P 1'
#
loop_
_entity.id
_entity.type
_entity.pdbx_description
1 polymer ?
#
loop_
_entity_poly.entity_id
_entity_poly.type
_entity_poly.pdbx_seq_one_letter_code
_entity_poly.pdbx_strand_id
1 'polypeptide(L)'
;MPRKLSRILFAIAATAAITLGVQTAAQAQVIGDETYGSYVVQSTETGRCEAHIVLSQVDGNLDAYAWFLNDYAGWSCVGWLERSTDGGIHWYMVSGTHTVASDRNNIHVDNTGYYYDGTTYFARACFHFTFSGAATHCTRAR
;
A
#
# COMPACT_ATOMS: atom_id res chain seq x y z
N MET A 1 44.06 -59.76 -12.98
CA MET A 1 43.86 -58.34 -13.35
C MET A 1 43.25 -57.60 -12.16
N PRO A 2 43.96 -56.63 -11.55
CA PRO A 2 43.58 -56.04 -10.27
C PRO A 2 42.50 -54.95 -10.41
N ARG A 3 41.52 -55.00 -9.50
CA ARG A 3 40.39 -54.06 -9.34
C ARG A 3 40.89 -52.74 -8.73
N LYS A 4 40.65 -51.60 -9.39
CA LYS A 4 41.00 -50.27 -8.88
C LYS A 4 39.91 -49.76 -7.92
N LEU A 5 40.26 -49.62 -6.64
CA LEU A 5 39.51 -48.89 -5.62
C LEU A 5 39.47 -47.40 -5.99
N SER A 6 38.28 -46.84 -6.16
CA SER A 6 38.10 -45.38 -6.24
C SER A 6 37.62 -44.85 -4.89
N ARG A 7 38.41 -43.93 -4.36
CA ARG A 7 38.30 -43.33 -3.03
C ARG A 7 37.15 -42.33 -2.99
N ILE A 8 36.29 -42.46 -1.99
CA ILE A 8 35.23 -41.50 -1.65
C ILE A 8 35.89 -40.29 -0.99
N LEU A 9 35.84 -39.13 -1.65
CA LEU A 9 36.24 -37.83 -1.10
C LEU A 9 35.02 -37.19 -0.42
N PHE A 10 35.07 -37.06 0.90
CA PHE A 10 34.14 -36.25 1.66
C PHE A 10 34.51 -34.77 1.49
N ALA A 11 33.71 -34.02 0.74
CA ALA A 11 33.78 -32.57 0.70
C ALA A 11 33.00 -32.02 1.90
N ILE A 12 33.72 -31.49 2.89
CA ILE A 12 33.14 -30.73 4.00
C ILE A 12 32.78 -29.35 3.44
N ALA A 13 31.49 -29.12 3.15
CA ALA A 13 30.99 -27.81 2.77
C ALA A 13 30.96 -26.90 4.01
N ALA A 14 31.84 -25.90 4.04
CA ALA A 14 31.81 -24.84 5.04
C ALA A 14 30.54 -24.00 4.83
N THR A 15 29.57 -24.12 5.72
CA THR A 15 28.36 -23.30 5.72
C THR A 15 28.72 -21.90 6.21
N ALA A 16 28.99 -20.97 5.29
CA ALA A 16 29.03 -19.55 5.59
C ALA A 16 27.61 -19.10 5.95
N ALA A 17 27.33 -18.92 7.23
CA ALA A 17 26.11 -18.31 7.70
C ALA A 17 26.13 -16.82 7.33
N ILE A 18 25.67 -16.50 6.12
CA ILE A 18 25.35 -15.13 5.74
C ILE A 18 24.14 -14.75 6.60
N THR A 19 24.40 -14.02 7.68
CA THR A 19 23.37 -13.32 8.44
C THR A 19 22.88 -12.20 7.53
N LEU A 20 21.94 -12.52 6.65
CA LEU A 20 21.17 -11.53 5.90
C LEU A 20 20.47 -10.69 6.97
N GLY A 21 20.97 -9.47 7.19
CA GLY A 21 20.25 -8.46 7.94
C GLY A 21 18.87 -8.34 7.29
N VAL A 22 17.85 -8.84 7.99
CA VAL A 22 16.47 -8.75 7.55
C VAL A 22 16.14 -7.27 7.59
N GLN A 23 16.32 -6.59 6.46
CA GLN A 23 15.69 -5.31 6.25
C GLN A 23 14.20 -5.60 6.26
N THR A 24 13.54 -5.34 7.38
CA THR A 24 12.09 -5.32 7.45
C THR A 24 11.66 -4.17 6.56
N ALA A 25 11.40 -4.48 5.29
CA ALA A 25 10.75 -3.53 4.39
C ALA A 25 9.49 -3.03 5.10
N ALA A 26 9.28 -1.72 5.11
CA ALA A 26 8.09 -1.14 5.69
C ALA A 26 6.87 -1.80 5.04
N GLN A 27 6.14 -2.61 5.80
CA GLN A 27 4.95 -3.29 5.32
C GLN A 27 3.76 -2.38 5.60
N ALA A 28 3.04 -2.00 4.54
CA ALA A 28 1.75 -1.35 4.73
C ALA A 28 0.74 -2.37 5.23
N GLN A 29 0.00 -2.00 6.26
CA GLN A 29 -1.06 -2.84 6.82
C GLN A 29 -2.39 -2.37 6.27
N VAL A 30 -3.17 -3.29 5.71
CA VAL A 30 -4.55 -3.04 5.30
C VAL A 30 -5.49 -3.46 6.42
N ILE A 31 -6.35 -2.54 6.87
CA ILE A 31 -7.26 -2.70 8.01
C ILE A 31 -8.66 -2.20 7.59
N GLY A 32 -9.73 -2.98 7.83
CA GLY A 32 -11.10 -2.53 7.57
C GLY A 32 -12.13 -3.64 7.33
N ASP A 33 -13.40 -3.31 7.51
CA ASP A 33 -14.60 -4.11 7.21
C ASP A 33 -15.15 -3.67 5.85
N GLU A 34 -15.14 -4.58 4.87
CA GLU A 34 -15.38 -4.36 3.44
C GLU A 34 -16.76 -3.74 3.13
N THR A 35 -17.66 -3.69 4.11
CA THR A 35 -19.04 -3.24 3.91
C THR A 35 -19.16 -1.72 3.68
N TYR A 36 -18.35 -0.89 4.36
CA TYR A 36 -18.49 0.58 4.34
C TYR A 36 -17.21 1.37 4.10
N GLY A 37 -16.05 0.72 4.18
CA GLY A 37 -14.77 1.38 3.92
C GLY A 37 -13.59 0.54 4.38
N SER A 38 -12.39 0.94 3.97
CA SER A 38 -11.16 0.32 4.47
C SER A 38 -10.03 1.33 4.46
N TYR A 39 -8.94 1.00 5.14
CA TYR A 39 -7.78 1.86 5.18
C TYR A 39 -6.48 1.10 5.09
N VAL A 40 -5.47 1.79 4.60
CA VAL A 40 -4.11 1.31 4.52
C VAL A 40 -3.21 2.34 5.19
N VAL A 41 -2.35 1.85 6.08
CA VAL A 41 -1.36 2.68 6.77
C VAL A 41 0.01 2.13 6.49
N GLN A 42 0.95 3.04 6.26
CA GLN A 42 2.37 2.73 6.32
C GLN A 42 3.03 3.74 7.24
N SER A 43 3.77 3.20 8.21
CA SER A 43 4.53 3.98 9.17
C SER A 43 6.02 3.63 9.06
N THR A 44 6.87 4.62 9.23
CA THR A 44 8.29 4.50 9.49
C THR A 44 8.60 5.10 10.86
N GLU A 45 9.86 5.06 11.29
CA GLU A 45 10.30 5.77 12.49
C GLU A 45 10.02 7.29 12.43
N THR A 46 9.95 7.84 11.21
CA THR A 46 9.93 9.29 10.95
C THR A 46 8.75 9.72 10.08
N GLY A 47 7.69 8.91 9.95
CA GLY A 47 6.54 9.31 9.16
C GLY A 47 5.42 8.29 9.10
N ARG A 48 4.21 8.76 8.86
CA ARG A 48 3.03 7.93 8.64
C ARG A 48 2.23 8.53 7.49
N CYS A 49 1.83 7.67 6.56
CA CYS A 49 0.78 8.01 5.63
C CYS A 49 -0.35 7.00 5.74
N GLU A 50 -1.57 7.52 5.65
CA GLU A 50 -2.77 6.73 5.55
C GLU A 50 -3.56 7.12 4.32
N ALA A 51 -4.14 6.11 3.67
CA ALA A 51 -5.27 6.31 2.78
C ALA A 51 -6.44 5.49 3.30
N HIS A 52 -7.60 6.11 3.28
CA HIS A 52 -8.84 5.49 3.66
C HIS A 52 -9.84 5.68 2.54
N ILE A 53 -10.59 4.63 2.22
CA ILE A 53 -11.73 4.68 1.32
C ILE A 53 -13.01 4.57 2.14
N VAL A 54 -13.98 5.43 1.81
CA VAL A 54 -15.32 5.41 2.41
C VAL A 54 -16.33 5.32 1.29
N LEU A 55 -17.34 4.49 1.52
CA LEU A 55 -18.41 4.25 0.57
C LEU A 55 -19.70 4.80 1.16
N SER A 56 -20.33 5.68 0.41
CA SER A 56 -21.51 6.43 0.84
C SER A 56 -22.63 6.24 -0.17
N GLN A 57 -23.87 6.22 0.32
CA GLN A 57 -25.04 6.31 -0.56
C GLN A 57 -25.47 7.77 -0.66
N VAL A 58 -25.30 8.38 -1.83
CA VAL A 58 -25.76 9.76 -2.11
C VAL A 58 -26.79 9.68 -3.23
N ASP A 59 -27.99 10.21 -3.00
CA ASP A 59 -29.09 10.22 -3.98
C ASP A 59 -29.43 8.84 -4.59
N GLY A 60 -29.26 7.77 -3.82
CA GLY A 60 -29.51 6.39 -4.25
C GLY A 60 -28.36 5.75 -5.05
N ASN A 61 -27.27 6.48 -5.28
CA ASN A 61 -26.05 5.98 -5.89
C ASN A 61 -25.04 5.58 -4.82
N LEU A 62 -24.28 4.52 -5.07
CA LEU A 62 -23.10 4.20 -4.25
C LEU A 62 -21.92 5.00 -4.79
N ASP A 63 -21.39 5.91 -3.98
CA ASP A 63 -20.22 6.73 -4.28
C ASP A 63 -19.05 6.35 -3.37
N ALA A 64 -17.84 6.47 -3.91
CA ALA A 64 -16.60 6.33 -3.17
C ALA A 64 -15.91 7.70 -3.03
N TYR A 65 -15.33 7.96 -1.86
CA TYR A 65 -14.37 9.03 -1.68
C TYR A 65 -13.20 8.54 -0.82
N ALA A 66 -12.04 9.18 -0.99
CA ALA A 66 -10.86 8.88 -0.20
C ALA A 66 -10.49 10.04 0.72
N TRP A 67 -9.91 9.70 1.87
CA TRP A 67 -9.22 10.63 2.75
C TRP A 67 -7.78 10.17 2.99
N PHE A 68 -6.87 11.12 2.92
CA PHE A 68 -5.44 10.91 3.03
C PHE A 68 -4.90 11.68 4.22
N LEU A 69 -4.01 11.07 4.98
CA LEU A 69 -3.46 11.65 6.20
C LEU A 69 -1.94 11.56 6.18
N ASN A 70 -1.30 12.64 6.63
CA ASN A 70 0.13 12.67 6.96
C ASN A 70 0.32 13.42 8.28
N ASP A 71 0.99 12.80 9.25
CA ASP A 71 1.18 13.34 10.60
C ASP A 71 2.60 13.86 10.88
N TYR A 72 3.51 13.82 9.91
CA TYR A 72 4.93 14.11 10.16
C TYR A 72 5.56 15.14 9.23
N ALA A 73 6.32 16.06 9.82
CA ALA A 73 6.95 17.17 9.12
C ALA A 73 8.09 16.74 8.20
N GLY A 74 8.22 17.40 7.05
CA GLY A 74 9.33 17.17 6.11
C GLY A 74 9.04 16.10 5.05
N TRP A 75 7.86 15.49 5.09
CA TRP A 75 7.41 14.51 4.10
C TRP A 75 6.06 14.89 3.52
N SER A 76 5.76 14.31 2.37
CA SER A 76 4.45 14.39 1.75
C SER A 76 3.93 13.00 1.44
N CYS A 77 2.65 12.79 1.70
CA CYS A 77 1.93 11.68 1.14
C CYS A 77 1.22 12.11 -0.13
N VAL A 78 1.36 11.35 -1.21
CA VAL A 78 0.60 11.59 -2.44
C VAL A 78 -0.43 10.48 -2.57
N GLY A 79 -1.70 10.85 -2.45
CA GLY A 79 -2.83 9.92 -2.48
C GLY A 79 -3.73 10.12 -3.69
N TRP A 80 -4.46 9.08 -4.10
CA TRP A 80 -5.47 9.14 -5.16
C TRP A 80 -6.50 8.03 -5.01
N LEU A 81 -7.64 8.19 -5.68
CA LEU A 81 -8.68 7.17 -5.79
C LEU A 81 -8.54 6.45 -7.14
N GLU A 82 -8.61 5.12 -7.11
CA GLU A 82 -8.68 4.28 -8.30
C GLU A 82 -9.99 3.52 -8.38
N ARG A 83 -10.36 3.16 -9.61
CA ARG A 83 -11.52 2.34 -9.92
C ARG A 83 -11.15 1.18 -10.83
N SER A 84 -11.80 0.05 -10.62
CA SER A 84 -11.85 -1.07 -11.54
C SER A 84 -13.28 -1.31 -12.03
N THR A 85 -13.39 -1.64 -13.32
CA THR A 85 -14.66 -1.99 -13.98
C THR A 85 -14.74 -3.45 -14.37
N ASP A 86 -13.77 -4.27 -13.95
CA ASP A 86 -13.58 -5.65 -14.41
C ASP A 86 -13.23 -6.61 -13.28
N GLY A 87 -13.76 -6.35 -12.08
CA GLY A 87 -13.58 -7.24 -10.95
C GLY A 87 -12.20 -7.13 -10.29
N GLY A 88 -11.54 -5.97 -10.41
CA GLY A 88 -10.25 -5.70 -9.77
C GLY A 88 -9.04 -6.13 -10.59
N ILE A 89 -9.22 -6.46 -11.88
CA ILE A 89 -8.13 -6.87 -12.77
C ILE A 89 -7.33 -5.66 -13.23
N HIS A 90 -8.01 -4.62 -13.73
CA HIS A 90 -7.39 -3.36 -14.13
C HIS A 90 -7.91 -2.21 -13.27
N TRP A 91 -7.01 -1.27 -12.97
CA TRP A 91 -7.27 -0.13 -12.09
C TRP A 91 -6.87 1.16 -12.78
N TYR A 92 -7.72 2.19 -12.65
CA TYR A 92 -7.52 3.49 -13.27
C TYR A 92 -7.75 4.59 -12.23
N MET A 93 -6.87 5.59 -12.21
CA MET A 93 -7.03 6.76 -11.36
C MET A 93 -8.23 7.59 -11.80
N VAL A 94 -9.10 7.96 -10.85
CA VAL A 94 -10.32 8.76 -11.11
C VAL A 94 -10.29 10.15 -10.47
N SER A 95 -9.53 10.35 -9.39
CA SER A 95 -9.56 11.62 -8.64
C SER A 95 -8.47 12.64 -8.99
N GLY A 96 -7.44 12.23 -9.72
CA GLY A 96 -6.16 12.95 -9.68
C GLY A 96 -5.43 12.73 -8.35
N THR A 97 -4.25 13.34 -8.20
CA THR A 97 -3.38 13.18 -7.02
C THR A 97 -3.55 14.29 -6.01
N HIS A 98 -3.56 13.92 -4.72
CA HIS A 98 -3.65 14.79 -3.57
C HIS A 98 -2.37 14.73 -2.77
N THR A 99 -1.68 15.86 -2.61
CA THR A 99 -0.41 15.93 -1.88
C THR A 99 -0.63 16.46 -0.47
N VAL A 100 -0.53 15.58 0.52
CA VAL A 100 -0.67 15.89 1.94
C VAL A 100 0.71 16.07 2.56
N ALA A 101 1.19 17.30 2.61
CA ALA A 101 2.45 17.66 3.26
C ALA A 101 2.21 18.17 4.68
N SER A 102 2.92 17.66 5.68
CA SER A 102 2.91 18.21 7.03
C SER A 102 4.10 19.13 7.25
N ASP A 103 3.86 20.29 7.88
CA ASP A 103 4.87 21.33 8.08
C ASP A 103 5.38 21.41 9.53
N ARG A 104 4.66 20.87 10.53
CA ARG A 104 4.99 21.04 11.96
C ARG A 104 4.48 19.95 12.92
N ASN A 105 4.60 18.66 12.60
CA ASN A 105 4.04 17.56 13.41
C ASN A 105 2.53 17.69 13.65
N ASN A 106 1.85 18.45 12.79
CA ASN A 106 0.41 18.55 12.79
C ASN A 106 -0.13 17.51 11.80
N ILE A 107 -1.20 16.85 12.21
CA ILE A 107 -1.94 15.96 11.32
C ILE A 107 -2.57 16.82 10.22
N HIS A 108 -2.18 16.57 8.97
CA HIS A 108 -2.86 17.12 7.82
C HIS A 108 -3.69 16.05 7.13
N VAL A 109 -4.88 16.45 6.71
CA VAL A 109 -5.84 15.60 6.03
C VAL A 109 -6.27 16.30 4.76
N ASP A 110 -6.30 15.56 3.67
CA ASP A 110 -6.92 15.97 2.41
C ASP A 110 -7.89 14.88 1.94
N ASN A 111 -8.88 15.26 1.17
CA ASN A 111 -9.92 14.36 0.70
C ASN A 111 -10.27 14.57 -0.77
N THR A 112 -10.67 13.49 -1.41
CA THR A 112 -11.22 13.56 -2.76
C THR A 112 -12.67 14.06 -2.71
N GLY A 113 -13.21 14.44 -3.87
CA GLY A 113 -14.65 14.49 -4.06
C GLY A 113 -15.31 13.11 -4.00
N TYR A 114 -16.63 13.07 -4.15
CA TYR A 114 -17.40 11.83 -4.35
C TYR A 114 -17.30 11.36 -5.80
N TYR A 115 -17.01 10.08 -6.00
CA TYR A 115 -16.92 9.46 -7.31
C TYR A 115 -17.85 8.24 -7.39
N TYR A 116 -18.75 8.25 -8.36
CA TYR A 116 -19.75 7.21 -8.57
C TYR A 116 -19.17 5.81 -8.75
N ASP A 117 -19.36 4.92 -7.77
CA ASP A 117 -18.84 3.55 -7.78
C ASP A 117 -19.91 2.52 -8.19
N GLY A 118 -21.19 2.82 -7.99
CA GLY A 118 -22.28 1.92 -8.38
C GLY A 118 -22.15 0.52 -7.78
N THR A 119 -22.92 -0.45 -8.27
CA THR A 119 -22.89 -1.83 -7.75
C THR A 119 -21.93 -2.76 -8.50
N THR A 120 -21.33 -2.29 -9.59
CA THR A 120 -20.49 -3.09 -10.49
C THR A 120 -19.06 -2.59 -10.60
N TYR A 121 -18.72 -1.46 -9.96
CA TYR A 121 -17.35 -0.99 -9.90
C TYR A 121 -16.76 -1.27 -8.53
N PHE A 122 -15.45 -1.37 -8.53
CA PHE A 122 -14.63 -1.51 -7.33
C PHE A 122 -13.80 -0.25 -7.20
N ALA A 123 -13.75 0.33 -6.00
CA ALA A 123 -12.87 1.45 -5.69
C ALA A 123 -11.82 1.08 -4.64
N ARG A 124 -10.67 1.75 -4.73
CA ARG A 124 -9.63 1.71 -3.70
C ARG A 124 -8.94 3.06 -3.58
N ALA A 125 -8.57 3.43 -2.36
CA ALA A 125 -7.72 4.59 -2.12
C ALA A 125 -6.27 4.11 -2.11
N CYS A 126 -5.40 4.81 -2.84
CA CYS A 126 -3.98 4.49 -2.96
C CYS A 126 -3.13 5.68 -2.51
N PHE A 127 -1.92 5.40 -2.06
CA PHE A 127 -0.92 6.42 -1.82
C PHE A 127 0.49 5.91 -2.06
N HIS A 128 1.45 6.82 -2.15
CA HIS A 128 2.86 6.52 -1.93
C HIS A 128 3.55 7.58 -1.06
N PHE A 129 4.71 7.24 -0.53
CA PHE A 129 5.62 8.21 0.07
C PHE A 129 6.55 8.80 -0.96
N THR A 130 6.87 10.08 -0.82
CA THR A 130 7.86 10.74 -1.67
C THR A 130 9.31 10.33 -1.36
N PHE A 131 9.61 9.68 -0.23
CA PHE A 131 10.99 9.38 0.21
C PHE A 131 11.38 7.89 0.26
N SER A 132 10.46 6.95 0.51
CA SER A 132 10.80 5.53 0.72
C SER A 132 10.76 4.67 -0.54
N GLY A 133 10.81 5.31 -1.71
CA GLY A 133 10.54 4.68 -2.99
C GLY A 133 9.05 4.68 -3.33
N ALA A 134 8.74 4.69 -4.62
CA ALA A 134 7.39 4.86 -5.18
C ALA A 134 6.46 3.65 -4.97
N ALA A 135 6.68 2.85 -3.93
CA ALA A 135 5.80 1.73 -3.60
C ALA A 135 4.39 2.28 -3.34
N THR A 136 3.45 1.79 -4.14
CA THR A 136 2.06 2.19 -4.04
C THR A 136 1.36 1.28 -3.04
N HIS A 137 0.68 1.89 -2.09
CA HIS A 137 -0.08 1.22 -1.05
C HIS A 137 -1.53 1.55 -1.24
N CYS A 138 -2.36 0.52 -1.45
CA CYS A 138 -3.78 0.70 -1.67
C CYS A 138 -4.60 0.00 -0.59
N THR A 139 -5.76 0.57 -0.30
CA THR A 139 -6.79 -0.11 0.46
C THR A 139 -7.23 -1.38 -0.27
N ARG A 140 -7.95 -2.25 0.43
CA ARG A 140 -8.67 -3.33 -0.25
C ARG A 140 -9.68 -2.72 -1.21
N ALA A 141 -9.84 -3.42 -2.33
CA ALA A 141 -10.98 -3.25 -3.20
C ALA A 141 -12.24 -3.68 -2.43
N ARG A 142 -13.32 -2.93 -2.55
CA ARG A 142 -14.66 -3.51 -2.43
C ARG A 142 -15.08 -3.98 -3.81
#